data_AF-A0A822AZ09-F1
#
_entry.id   AF-A0A822AZ09-F1
#
_cell.length_a   1.000
_cell.length_b   1.000
_cell.length_c   1.000
_cell.angle_alpha   90.00
_cell.angle_beta   90.00
_cell.angle_gamma   90.00
#
_symmetry.space_group_name_H-M   'P 1'
#
loop_
_entity.id
_entity.type
_entity.pdbx_description
1 polymer ?
#
loop_
_entity_poly.entity_id
_entity_poly.type
_entity_poly.pdbx_seq_one_letter_code
_entity_poly.pdbx_strand_id
1 'polypeptide(L)'
;MVGGETQLLSLRISILYFLQCYLYKNESEKSKIIQKLFYQTENAANKHTLGHLLTTGILSKDIVSSWCSFIALSHLIADSQESKETILLVKLPVDQTPTGAKTLMEISFDLLTNASSLCHTRIAILIFICTWLLNNSLAVQTFLSIDNTISYLISQICLCLHFNNNQISSYSIGSIKQKIIENIGFEIIKKNLEIFAQSKYYRDAQQQIHLTISEADELLIDHNFAQLFIYSKELVMSTLTPDGEIKH
;
A
#
# COMPACT_ATOMS: atom_id res chain seq x y z
N MET A 1 -15.36 -25.53 19.75
CA MET A 1 -15.64 -24.13 19.33
C MET A 1 -14.64 -23.60 18.30
N VAL A 2 -13.93 -24.46 17.55
CA VAL A 2 -12.91 -24.05 16.57
C VAL A 2 -13.52 -23.68 15.19
N GLY A 3 -14.74 -24.12 14.89
CA GLY A 3 -15.35 -23.88 13.57
C GLY A 3 -15.89 -22.46 13.33
N GLY A 4 -16.22 -21.69 14.37
CA GLY A 4 -16.88 -20.39 14.22
C GLY A 4 -15.93 -19.27 13.78
N GLU A 5 -14.71 -19.24 14.32
CA GLU A 5 -13.73 -18.20 14.02
C GLU A 5 -13.15 -18.37 12.60
N THR A 6 -12.85 -19.60 12.18
CA THR A 6 -12.42 -19.90 10.81
C THR A 6 -13.52 -19.61 9.77
N GLN A 7 -14.79 -19.89 10.09
CA GLN A 7 -15.92 -19.53 9.23
C GLN A 7 -16.08 -18.01 9.09
N LEU A 8 -15.91 -17.26 10.19
CA LEU A 8 -15.98 -15.80 10.18
C LEU A 8 -14.80 -15.18 9.40
N LEU A 9 -13.60 -15.74 9.51
CA LEU A 9 -12.42 -15.34 8.74
C LEU A 9 -12.64 -15.57 7.24
N SER A 10 -13.02 -16.79 6.86
CA SER A 10 -13.28 -17.17 5.46
C SER A 10 -14.33 -16.27 4.83
N LEU A 11 -15.37 -15.90 5.58
CA LEU A 11 -16.41 -14.97 5.14
C LEU A 11 -15.84 -13.57 4.87
N ARG A 12 -15.00 -13.02 5.76
CA ARG A 12 -14.38 -11.70 5.58
C ARG A 12 -13.50 -11.65 4.32
N ILE A 13 -12.73 -12.71 4.06
CA ILE A 13 -11.88 -12.80 2.86
C ILE A 13 -12.73 -12.97 1.59
N SER A 14 -13.82 -13.73 1.68
CA SER A 14 -14.78 -13.83 0.57
C SER A 14 -15.43 -12.49 0.24
N ILE A 15 -15.80 -11.71 1.26
CA ILE A 15 -16.35 -10.35 1.07
C ILE A 15 -15.32 -9.42 0.44
N LEU A 16 -14.06 -9.48 0.88
CA LEU A 16 -12.98 -8.71 0.26
C LEU A 16 -12.82 -9.09 -1.22
N TYR A 17 -12.77 -10.38 -1.54
CA TYR A 17 -12.65 -10.84 -2.92
C TYR A 17 -13.85 -10.40 -3.78
N PHE A 18 -15.07 -10.48 -3.25
CA PHE A 18 -16.25 -9.96 -3.91
C PHE A 18 -16.10 -8.46 -4.22
N LEU A 19 -15.62 -7.67 -3.25
CA LEU A 19 -15.36 -6.25 -3.45
C LEU A 19 -14.28 -6.01 -4.52
N GLN A 20 -13.19 -6.78 -4.51
CA GLN A 20 -12.13 -6.69 -5.53
C GLN A 20 -12.70 -6.95 -6.94
N CYS A 21 -13.51 -7.99 -7.09
CA CYS A 21 -14.20 -8.30 -8.34
C CYS A 21 -15.17 -7.19 -8.78
N TYR A 22 -15.90 -6.59 -7.82
CA TYR A 22 -16.82 -5.48 -8.09
C TYR A 22 -16.10 -4.22 -8.58
N LEU A 23 -14.90 -3.96 -8.05
CA LEU A 23 -14.08 -2.80 -8.40
C LEU A 23 -13.23 -3.03 -9.67
N TYR A 24 -12.99 -4.28 -10.07
CA TYR A 24 -12.13 -4.60 -11.19
C TYR A 24 -12.60 -3.92 -12.48
N LYS A 25 -11.74 -3.07 -13.07
CA LYS A 25 -12.02 -2.24 -14.26
C LYS A 25 -13.24 -1.32 -14.13
N ASN A 26 -13.67 -1.00 -12.91
CA ASN A 26 -14.88 -0.22 -12.65
C ASN A 26 -14.56 1.13 -11.98
N GLU A 27 -14.04 2.07 -12.78
CA GLU A 27 -13.61 3.40 -12.32
C GLU A 27 -14.74 4.25 -11.72
N SER A 28 -15.95 4.13 -12.27
CA SER A 28 -17.11 4.89 -11.75
C SER A 28 -17.43 4.51 -10.29
N GLU A 29 -17.38 3.22 -9.98
CA GLU A 29 -17.66 2.75 -8.62
C GLU A 29 -16.51 3.04 -7.66
N LYS A 30 -15.26 2.93 -8.11
CA LYS A 30 -14.08 3.36 -7.34
C LYS A 30 -14.21 4.82 -6.90
N SER A 31 -14.50 5.73 -7.84
CA SER A 31 -14.67 7.16 -7.55
C SER A 31 -15.82 7.44 -6.57
N LYS A 32 -16.96 6.74 -6.70
CA LYS A 32 -18.09 6.87 -5.75
C LYS A 32 -17.71 6.45 -4.33
N ILE A 33 -16.90 5.41 -4.18
CA ILE A 33 -16.46 4.94 -2.86
C ILE A 33 -15.42 5.89 -2.27
N ILE A 34 -14.49 6.39 -3.08
CA ILE A 34 -13.49 7.39 -2.66
C ILE A 34 -14.20 8.67 -2.19
N GLN A 35 -15.21 9.17 -2.91
CA GLN A 35 -16.03 10.30 -2.47
C GLN A 35 -16.68 10.07 -1.10
N LYS A 36 -17.14 8.84 -0.82
CA LYS A 36 -17.71 8.47 0.49
C LYS A 36 -16.68 8.45 1.62
N LEU A 37 -15.37 8.39 1.33
CA LEU A 37 -14.32 8.60 2.33
C LEU A 37 -14.27 10.06 2.79
N PHE A 38 -14.58 11.03 1.93
CA PHE A 38 -14.64 12.45 2.28
C PHE A 38 -15.88 12.82 3.09
N TYR A 39 -17.06 12.34 2.70
CA TYR A 39 -18.31 12.67 3.42
C TYR A 39 -18.29 12.29 4.91
N GLN A 40 -17.39 11.38 5.29
CA GLN A 40 -17.14 10.97 6.67
C GLN A 40 -16.55 12.07 7.55
N THR A 41 -15.78 13.01 7.00
CA THR A 41 -15.22 14.13 7.76
C THR A 41 -16.28 15.17 8.11
N GLU A 42 -17.44 15.14 7.44
CA GLU A 42 -18.45 16.20 7.52
C GLU A 42 -19.75 15.79 8.22
N ASN A 43 -20.18 14.51 8.20
CA ASN A 43 -21.47 14.10 8.77
C ASN A 43 -21.47 12.69 9.42
N ALA A 44 -21.64 12.64 10.75
CA ALA A 44 -21.68 11.41 11.56
C ALA A 44 -22.95 10.54 11.41
N ALA A 45 -23.90 10.93 10.53
CA ALA A 45 -25.17 10.23 10.33
C ALA A 45 -25.06 8.99 9.41
N ASN A 46 -23.95 8.85 8.66
CA ASN A 46 -23.77 7.79 7.66
C ASN A 46 -22.76 6.72 8.11
N LYS A 47 -23.05 6.03 9.22
CA LYS A 47 -22.22 4.94 9.76
C LYS A 47 -22.21 3.65 8.92
N HIS A 48 -23.01 3.58 7.86
CA HIS A 48 -23.21 2.36 7.06
C HIS A 48 -22.60 2.43 5.65
N THR A 49 -21.81 3.47 5.34
CA THR A 49 -21.13 3.52 4.03
C THR A 49 -19.89 2.64 4.03
N LEU A 50 -19.53 2.09 2.87
CA LEU A 50 -18.28 1.35 2.70
C LEU A 50 -17.07 2.21 3.08
N GLY A 51 -17.11 3.52 2.78
CA GLY A 51 -16.10 4.47 3.24
C GLY A 51 -15.90 4.43 4.76
N HIS A 52 -16.98 4.35 5.55
CA HIS A 52 -16.90 4.21 7.00
C HIS A 52 -16.24 2.92 7.45
N LEU A 53 -16.62 1.82 6.84
CA LEU A 53 -16.09 0.51 7.19
C LEU A 53 -14.59 0.44 6.88
N LEU A 54 -14.16 1.05 5.78
CA LEU A 54 -12.75 1.13 5.43
C LEU A 54 -11.97 2.00 6.43
N THR A 55 -12.43 3.21 6.74
CA THR A 55 -11.74 4.12 7.66
C THR A 55 -11.65 3.57 9.08
N THR A 56 -12.72 2.94 9.57
CA THR A 56 -12.72 2.26 10.88
C THR A 56 -11.80 1.04 10.89
N GLY A 57 -11.73 0.29 9.78
CA GLY A 57 -10.82 -0.83 9.65
C GLY A 57 -9.34 -0.43 9.62
N ILE A 58 -8.97 0.66 8.94
CA ILE A 58 -7.58 1.19 8.88
C ILE A 58 -7.00 1.41 10.28
N LEU A 59 -7.80 2.01 11.17
CA LEU A 59 -7.42 2.34 12.54
C LEU A 59 -7.72 1.22 13.55
N SER A 60 -8.22 0.08 13.08
CA SER A 60 -8.58 -1.06 13.92
C SER A 60 -7.33 -1.76 14.47
N LYS A 61 -7.45 -2.32 15.67
CA LYS A 61 -6.46 -3.23 16.27
C LYS A 61 -6.60 -4.67 15.79
N ASP A 62 -7.69 -5.00 15.11
CA ASP A 62 -7.93 -6.32 14.53
C ASP A 62 -7.13 -6.47 13.22
N ILE A 63 -6.24 -7.46 13.19
CA ILE A 63 -5.33 -7.74 12.05
C ILE A 63 -6.13 -7.86 10.75
N VAL A 64 -7.19 -8.67 10.77
CA VAL A 64 -7.98 -8.98 9.58
C VAL A 64 -8.68 -7.73 9.06
N SER A 65 -9.28 -6.94 9.95
CA SER A 65 -9.95 -5.68 9.56
C SER A 65 -8.98 -4.67 8.98
N SER A 66 -7.83 -4.46 9.65
CA SER A 66 -6.80 -3.52 9.19
C SER A 66 -6.22 -3.94 7.85
N TRP A 67 -5.84 -5.21 7.71
CA TRP A 67 -5.30 -5.77 6.48
C TRP A 67 -6.31 -5.66 5.33
N CYS A 68 -7.55 -6.11 5.51
CA CYS A 68 -8.59 -6.05 4.48
C CYS A 68 -8.88 -4.61 4.05
N SER A 69 -8.89 -3.64 4.97
CA SER A 69 -9.10 -2.23 4.62
C SER A 69 -7.99 -1.68 3.74
N PHE A 70 -6.72 -1.93 4.05
CA PHE A 70 -5.61 -1.45 3.22
C PHE A 70 -5.56 -2.13 1.85
N ILE A 71 -5.87 -3.43 1.78
CA ILE A 71 -5.97 -4.13 0.49
C ILE A 71 -7.15 -3.59 -0.32
N ALA A 72 -8.32 -3.38 0.27
CA ALA A 72 -9.45 -2.77 -0.41
C ALA A 72 -9.11 -1.35 -0.93
N LEU A 73 -8.36 -0.55 -0.16
CA LEU A 73 -7.87 0.76 -0.61
C LEU A 73 -6.90 0.64 -1.79
N SER A 74 -5.98 -0.32 -1.78
CA SER A 74 -5.09 -0.60 -2.92
C SER A 74 -5.88 -0.87 -4.19
N HIS A 75 -6.93 -1.68 -4.11
CA HIS A 75 -7.84 -1.97 -5.22
C HIS A 75 -8.66 -0.76 -5.69
N LEU A 76 -9.06 0.11 -4.76
CA LEU A 76 -9.77 1.35 -5.10
C LEU A 76 -8.93 2.31 -5.93
N ILE A 77 -7.61 2.34 -5.72
CA ILE A 77 -6.71 3.26 -6.42
C ILE A 77 -5.94 2.60 -7.57
N ALA A 78 -6.00 1.28 -7.69
CA ALA A 78 -5.33 0.53 -8.75
C ALA A 78 -5.78 1.01 -10.14
N ASP A 79 -4.85 1.07 -11.08
CA ASP A 79 -5.06 1.40 -12.50
C ASP A 79 -5.69 2.78 -12.80
N SER A 80 -5.79 3.67 -11.80
CA SER A 80 -6.52 4.94 -11.92
C SER A 80 -5.72 6.11 -11.36
N GLN A 81 -5.22 6.96 -12.25
CA GLN A 81 -4.46 8.15 -11.85
C GLN A 81 -5.31 9.15 -11.07
N GLU A 82 -6.55 9.39 -11.51
CA GLU A 82 -7.50 10.28 -10.85
C GLU A 82 -7.82 9.80 -9.43
N SER A 83 -8.06 8.50 -9.23
CA SER A 83 -8.32 7.92 -7.92
C SER A 83 -7.13 8.10 -6.97
N LYS A 84 -5.91 7.87 -7.47
CA LYS A 84 -4.66 8.05 -6.70
C LYS A 84 -4.44 9.51 -6.28
N GLU A 85 -4.77 10.47 -7.13
CA GLU A 85 -4.64 11.89 -6.79
C GLU A 85 -5.74 12.34 -5.82
N THR A 86 -6.98 11.90 -6.07
CA THR A 86 -8.13 12.24 -5.23
C THR A 86 -7.93 11.74 -3.81
N ILE A 87 -7.48 10.49 -3.63
CA ILE A 87 -7.32 9.91 -2.29
C ILE A 87 -6.26 10.63 -1.42
N LEU A 88 -5.34 11.41 -2.01
CA LEU A 88 -4.36 12.22 -1.25
C LEU A 88 -5.03 13.32 -0.42
N LEU A 89 -6.22 13.75 -0.85
CA LEU A 89 -6.99 14.81 -0.19
C LEU A 89 -7.79 14.27 1.02
N VAL A 90 -7.91 12.94 1.17
CA VAL A 90 -8.66 12.33 2.28
C VAL A 90 -7.89 12.53 3.59
N LYS A 91 -8.55 13.16 4.55
CA LYS A 91 -8.06 13.33 5.93
C LYS A 91 -8.98 12.58 6.88
N LEU A 92 -8.42 11.87 7.85
CA LEU A 92 -9.19 11.18 8.88
C LEU A 92 -8.90 11.79 10.26
N PRO A 93 -9.90 11.87 11.16
CA PRO A 93 -9.67 12.25 12.54
C PRO A 93 -8.91 11.12 13.26
N VAL A 94 -7.68 11.38 13.70
CA VAL A 94 -6.85 10.39 14.40
C VAL A 94 -6.98 10.52 15.92
N ASP A 95 -7.50 11.65 16.43
CA ASP A 95 -7.79 11.90 17.84
C ASP A 95 -9.02 12.80 18.02
N GLN A 96 -9.57 12.89 19.25
CA GLN A 96 -10.70 13.77 19.60
C GLN A 96 -10.37 15.28 19.58
N THR A 97 -9.22 15.68 19.04
CA THR A 97 -8.78 17.09 18.98
C THR A 97 -9.12 17.72 17.63
N PRO A 98 -9.59 18.98 17.59
CA PRO A 98 -10.04 19.65 16.36
C PRO A 98 -8.93 19.92 15.34
N THR A 99 -7.65 19.80 15.72
CA THR A 99 -6.47 19.91 14.83
C THR A 99 -5.87 18.54 14.45
N GLY A 100 -6.45 17.43 14.89
CA GLY A 100 -5.90 16.08 14.80
C GLY A 100 -6.22 15.29 13.52
N ALA A 101 -6.66 15.96 12.45
CA ALA A 101 -6.95 15.28 11.18
C ALA A 101 -5.65 15.05 10.38
N LYS A 102 -5.29 13.79 10.15
CA LYS A 102 -4.13 13.40 9.35
C LYS A 102 -4.57 12.89 7.99
N THR A 103 -3.75 13.12 6.97
CA THR A 103 -3.96 12.53 5.64
C THR A 103 -3.81 11.00 5.72
N LEU A 104 -4.43 10.29 4.78
CA LEU A 104 -4.25 8.83 4.69
C LEU A 104 -2.79 8.42 4.52
N MET A 105 -1.97 9.25 3.86
CA MET A 105 -0.55 8.98 3.67
C MET A 105 0.24 9.12 4.98
N GLU A 106 -0.02 10.16 5.77
CA GLU A 106 0.56 10.32 7.12
C GLU A 106 0.13 9.17 8.04
N ILE A 107 -1.16 8.79 8.03
CA ILE A 107 -1.65 7.66 8.83
C ILE A 107 -0.95 6.36 8.45
N SER A 108 -0.80 6.11 7.15
CA SER A 108 -0.12 4.93 6.63
C SER A 108 1.35 4.91 7.10
N PHE A 109 2.04 6.05 7.05
CA PHE A 109 3.42 6.18 7.51
C PHE A 109 3.58 6.01 9.02
N ASP A 110 2.71 6.64 9.81
CA ASP A 110 2.70 6.52 11.28
C ASP A 110 2.49 5.07 11.71
N LEU A 111 1.51 4.38 11.12
CA LEU A 111 1.27 2.97 11.41
C LEU A 111 2.45 2.10 10.99
N LEU A 112 3.09 2.40 9.86
CA LEU A 112 4.22 1.64 9.35
C LEU A 112 5.49 1.80 10.21
N THR A 113 5.70 2.97 10.80
CA THR A 113 6.88 3.28 11.64
C THR A 113 6.67 2.95 13.11
N ASN A 114 5.41 2.93 13.58
CA ASN A 114 5.06 2.57 14.94
C ASN A 114 5.49 1.12 15.25
N ALA A 115 6.33 0.93 16.27
CA ALA A 115 6.85 -0.38 16.68
C ALA A 115 5.77 -1.35 17.19
N SER A 116 4.62 -0.83 17.64
CA SER A 116 3.48 -1.63 18.12
C SER A 116 2.53 -2.11 17.00
N SER A 117 2.77 -1.68 15.76
CA SER A 117 1.95 -2.13 14.63
C SER A 117 2.24 -3.58 14.27
N LEU A 118 1.18 -4.29 13.93
CA LEU A 118 1.23 -5.71 13.60
C LEU A 118 1.89 -5.89 12.22
N CYS A 119 2.68 -6.96 12.07
CA CYS A 119 3.45 -7.18 10.83
C CYS A 119 2.55 -7.30 9.59
N HIS A 120 1.39 -7.94 9.70
CA HIS A 120 0.40 -8.04 8.62
C HIS A 120 -0.14 -6.68 8.19
N THR A 121 -0.48 -5.80 9.13
CA THR A 121 -0.89 -4.42 8.84
C THR A 121 0.22 -3.67 8.08
N ARG A 122 1.48 -3.81 8.51
CA ARG A 122 2.62 -3.21 7.81
C ARG A 122 2.74 -3.73 6.37
N ILE A 123 2.56 -5.03 6.15
CA ILE A 123 2.58 -5.62 4.80
C ILE A 123 1.46 -5.03 3.94
N ALA A 124 0.23 -4.97 4.44
CA ALA A 124 -0.90 -4.39 3.70
C ALA A 124 -0.68 -2.91 3.37
N ILE A 125 -0.12 -2.14 4.30
CA ILE A 125 0.28 -0.74 4.07
C ILE A 125 1.34 -0.66 2.97
N LEU A 126 2.36 -1.52 2.99
CA LEU A 126 3.40 -1.54 1.95
C LEU A 126 2.81 -1.85 0.57
N ILE A 127 1.87 -2.80 0.49
CA ILE A 127 1.14 -3.12 -0.75
C ILE A 127 0.37 -1.88 -1.25
N PHE A 128 -0.36 -1.21 -0.35
CA PHE A 128 -1.11 0.00 -0.64
C PHE A 128 -0.19 1.14 -1.12
N ILE A 129 0.89 1.42 -0.41
CA ILE A 129 1.88 2.45 -0.78
C ILE A 129 2.53 2.12 -2.13
N CYS A 130 2.97 0.88 -2.37
CA CYS A 130 3.49 0.44 -3.68
C CYS A 130 2.50 0.79 -4.80
N THR A 131 1.22 0.44 -4.60
CA THR A 131 0.16 0.67 -5.57
C THR A 131 -0.04 2.16 -5.82
N TRP A 132 0.00 2.97 -4.76
CA TRP A 132 -0.23 4.41 -4.81
C TRP A 132 0.89 5.15 -5.54
N LEU A 133 2.14 4.81 -5.25
CA LEU A 133 3.32 5.45 -5.83
C LEU A 133 3.56 5.04 -7.29
N LEU A 134 3.09 3.86 -7.70
CA LEU A 134 3.26 3.38 -9.07
C LEU A 134 2.63 4.37 -10.07
N ASN A 135 3.39 4.81 -11.07
CA ASN A 135 2.94 5.71 -12.13
C ASN A 135 2.34 7.04 -11.62
N ASN A 136 2.62 7.48 -10.38
CA ASN A 136 2.02 8.69 -9.81
C ASN A 136 3.08 9.60 -9.15
N SER A 137 3.50 10.64 -9.86
CA SER A 137 4.52 11.58 -9.40
C SER A 137 4.05 12.48 -8.24
N LEU A 138 2.75 12.81 -8.17
CA LEU A 138 2.20 13.60 -7.07
C LEU A 138 2.22 12.83 -5.75
N ALA A 139 1.80 11.56 -5.77
CA ALA A 139 1.88 10.68 -4.61
C ALA A 139 3.33 10.49 -4.13
N VAL A 140 4.28 10.35 -5.07
CA VAL A 140 5.71 10.31 -4.76
C VAL A 140 6.17 11.61 -4.10
N GLN A 141 5.75 12.76 -4.62
CA GLN A 141 6.09 14.05 -4.03
C GLN A 141 5.56 14.16 -2.60
N THR A 142 4.27 13.89 -2.38
CA THR A 142 3.66 13.93 -1.05
C THR A 142 4.35 12.97 -0.08
N PHE A 143 4.68 11.77 -0.53
CA PHE A 143 5.35 10.76 0.28
C PHE A 143 6.78 11.19 0.68
N LEU A 144 7.54 11.75 -0.26
CA LEU A 144 8.89 12.26 0.01
C LEU A 144 8.88 13.53 0.89
N SER A 145 7.79 14.30 0.91
CA SER A 145 7.63 15.45 1.81
C SER A 145 7.42 15.05 3.28
N ILE A 146 7.10 13.79 3.58
CA ILE A 146 6.97 13.31 4.96
C ILE A 146 8.37 13.08 5.54
N ASP A 147 8.68 13.72 6.67
CA ASP A 147 9.97 13.60 7.35
C ASP A 147 10.28 12.14 7.74
N ASN A 148 11.57 11.76 7.71
CA ASN A 148 12.06 10.42 8.03
C ASN A 148 11.65 9.27 7.10
N THR A 149 10.90 9.53 6.02
CA THR A 149 10.47 8.51 5.06
C THR A 149 11.64 7.76 4.40
N ILE A 150 12.73 8.48 4.12
CA ILE A 150 13.91 7.90 3.45
C ILE A 150 14.66 6.90 4.33
N SER A 151 14.65 7.10 5.65
CA SER A 151 15.40 6.24 6.58
C SER A 151 14.72 4.90 6.85
N TYR A 152 13.41 4.77 6.58
CA TYR A 152 12.62 3.59 6.97
C TYR A 152 12.19 2.69 5.78
N LEU A 153 12.16 3.21 4.54
CA LEU A 153 11.43 2.56 3.44
C LEU A 153 12.24 2.37 2.15
N ILE A 154 13.49 1.95 2.27
CA ILE A 154 14.43 1.89 1.13
C ILE A 154 13.95 1.01 -0.04
N SER A 155 13.13 -0.02 0.18
CA SER A 155 12.49 -0.79 -0.91
C SER A 155 11.35 -0.03 -1.63
N GLN A 156 10.59 0.81 -0.93
CA GLN A 156 9.54 1.66 -1.52
C GLN A 156 10.12 2.88 -2.23
N ILE A 157 11.25 3.38 -1.73
CA ILE A 157 11.98 4.52 -2.32
C ILE A 157 12.43 4.22 -3.76
N CYS A 158 12.59 2.94 -4.14
CA CYS A 158 12.95 2.58 -5.50
C CYS A 158 11.81 2.86 -6.52
N LEU A 159 10.54 2.74 -6.10
CA LEU A 159 9.39 3.22 -6.90
C LEU A 159 9.35 4.74 -6.93
N CYS A 160 9.65 5.40 -5.80
CA CYS A 160 9.80 6.85 -5.77
C CYS A 160 10.85 7.32 -6.79
N LEU A 161 12.01 6.68 -6.88
CA LEU A 161 13.05 7.05 -7.84
C LEU A 161 12.55 7.08 -9.29
N HIS A 162 11.77 6.08 -9.70
CA HIS A 162 11.34 5.98 -11.08
C HIS A 162 10.26 7.01 -11.44
N PHE A 163 9.31 7.26 -10.54
CA PHE A 163 8.17 8.16 -10.79
C PHE A 163 8.37 9.58 -10.24
N ASN A 164 9.51 9.87 -9.62
CA ASN A 164 9.86 11.21 -9.15
C ASN A 164 10.15 12.14 -10.32
N ASN A 165 9.49 13.29 -10.32
CA ASN A 165 9.61 14.35 -11.32
C ASN A 165 10.62 15.45 -10.92
N ASN A 166 11.43 15.22 -9.87
CA ASN A 166 12.44 16.13 -9.32
C ASN A 166 11.90 17.48 -8.80
N GLN A 167 10.60 17.57 -8.47
CA GLN A 167 10.01 18.80 -7.93
C GLN A 167 10.50 19.13 -6.51
N ILE A 168 10.94 18.14 -5.73
CA ILE A 168 11.53 18.36 -4.40
C ILE A 168 13.06 18.33 -4.51
N SER A 169 13.70 19.49 -4.37
CA SER A 169 15.15 19.66 -4.57
C SER A 169 16.01 18.85 -3.59
N SER A 170 15.55 18.65 -2.34
CA SER A 170 16.23 17.82 -1.34
C SER A 170 16.17 16.32 -1.66
N TYR A 171 15.27 15.91 -2.54
CA TYR A 171 14.97 14.52 -2.89
C TYR A 171 14.88 14.36 -4.42
N SER A 172 15.92 14.80 -5.14
CA SER A 172 16.07 14.48 -6.55
C SER A 172 16.35 12.99 -6.76
N ILE A 173 16.10 12.48 -7.98
CA ILE A 173 16.43 11.10 -8.36
C ILE A 173 17.89 10.79 -8.01
N GLY A 174 18.81 11.70 -8.32
CA GLY A 174 20.24 11.53 -8.01
C GLY A 174 20.52 11.44 -6.52
N SER A 175 19.96 12.35 -5.71
CA SER A 175 20.21 12.37 -4.26
C SER A 175 19.59 11.16 -3.54
N ILE A 176 18.42 10.72 -3.99
CA ILE A 176 17.78 9.51 -3.48
C ILE A 176 18.57 8.27 -3.90
N LYS A 177 18.99 8.14 -5.18
CA LYS A 177 19.74 6.98 -5.69
C LYS A 177 21.05 6.82 -4.92
N GLN A 178 21.75 7.93 -4.70
CA GLN A 178 22.96 7.97 -3.90
C GLN A 178 22.69 7.50 -2.46
N LYS A 179 21.70 8.06 -1.76
CA LYS A 179 21.34 7.66 -0.39
C LYS A 179 20.97 6.17 -0.29
N ILE A 180 20.28 5.61 -1.28
CA ILE A 180 19.92 4.19 -1.29
C ILE A 180 21.17 3.31 -1.39
N ILE A 181 22.05 3.63 -2.34
CA ILE A 181 23.27 2.87 -2.59
C ILE A 181 24.22 2.96 -1.38
N GLU A 182 24.35 4.14 -0.77
CA GLU A 182 25.20 4.35 0.40
C GLU A 182 24.68 3.63 1.66
N ASN A 183 23.35 3.59 1.88
CA ASN A 183 22.78 3.01 3.10
C ASN A 183 22.53 1.49 3.03
N ILE A 184 22.25 0.93 1.86
CA ILE A 184 21.97 -0.51 1.69
C ILE A 184 22.94 -1.18 0.73
N GLY A 185 23.23 -0.55 -0.41
CA GLY A 185 23.98 -1.15 -1.49
C GLY A 185 23.12 -1.93 -2.48
N PHE A 186 23.39 -1.73 -3.77
CA PHE A 186 22.65 -2.32 -4.89
C PHE A 186 22.54 -3.86 -4.80
N GLU A 187 23.64 -4.54 -4.49
CA GLU A 187 23.67 -6.01 -4.39
C GLU A 187 22.76 -6.56 -3.29
N ILE A 188 22.63 -5.85 -2.16
CA ILE A 188 21.73 -6.27 -1.08
C ILE A 188 20.26 -6.10 -1.50
N ILE A 189 19.94 -5.00 -2.20
CA ILE A 189 18.58 -4.76 -2.73
C ILE A 189 18.21 -5.84 -3.74
N LYS A 190 19.09 -6.09 -4.72
CA LYS A 190 18.93 -7.14 -5.73
C LYS A 190 18.70 -8.50 -5.08
N LYS A 191 19.57 -8.90 -4.16
CA LYS A 191 19.47 -10.16 -3.41
C LYS A 191 18.15 -10.27 -2.65
N ASN A 192 17.71 -9.22 -1.96
CA ASN A 192 16.45 -9.25 -1.19
C ASN A 192 15.22 -9.37 -2.11
N LEU A 193 15.21 -8.70 -3.26
CA LEU A 193 14.15 -8.85 -4.27
C LEU A 193 14.13 -10.25 -4.91
N GLU A 194 15.29 -10.88 -5.06
CA GLU A 194 15.41 -12.28 -5.52
C GLU A 194 14.91 -13.27 -4.46
N ILE A 195 15.32 -13.10 -3.19
CA ILE A 195 14.84 -13.93 -2.07
C ILE A 195 13.31 -13.86 -1.97
N PHE A 196 12.74 -12.66 -2.04
CA PHE A 196 11.29 -12.48 -1.98
C PHE A 196 10.58 -13.19 -3.14
N ALA A 197 11.10 -13.05 -4.37
CA ALA A 197 10.55 -13.71 -5.56
C ALA A 197 10.61 -15.26 -5.50
N GLN A 198 11.50 -15.82 -4.68
CA GLN A 198 11.62 -17.27 -4.47
C GLN A 198 10.78 -17.77 -3.27
N SER A 199 10.22 -16.86 -2.48
CA SER A 199 9.44 -17.22 -1.29
C SER A 199 8.22 -18.08 -1.64
N LYS A 200 7.81 -18.95 -0.72
CA LYS A 200 6.59 -19.74 -0.87
C LYS A 200 5.36 -18.84 -1.02
N TYR A 201 5.26 -17.81 -0.16
CA TYR A 201 4.14 -16.87 -0.14
C TYR A 201 3.93 -16.16 -1.48
N TYR A 202 5.01 -15.72 -2.13
CA TYR A 202 4.93 -15.11 -3.45
C TYR A 202 4.47 -16.11 -4.52
N ARG A 203 5.03 -17.32 -4.54
CA ARG A 203 4.63 -18.37 -5.49
C ARG A 203 3.17 -18.77 -5.34
N ASP A 204 2.68 -18.89 -4.11
CA ASP A 204 1.29 -19.23 -3.83
C ASP A 204 0.36 -18.11 -4.32
N ALA A 205 0.70 -16.84 -4.04
CA ALA A 205 -0.06 -15.67 -4.51
C ALA A 205 -0.12 -15.56 -6.05
N GLN A 206 0.92 -16.01 -6.77
CA GLN A 206 0.88 -16.05 -8.23
C GLN A 206 -0.12 -17.08 -8.78
N GLN A 207 -0.37 -18.16 -8.05
CA GLN A 207 -1.22 -19.27 -8.50
C GLN A 207 -2.69 -19.12 -8.09
N GLN A 208 -2.96 -18.33 -7.03
CA GLN A 208 -4.31 -18.21 -6.46
C GLN A 208 -4.83 -16.77 -6.55
N ILE A 209 -5.81 -16.57 -7.42
CA ILE A 209 -6.51 -15.27 -7.55
C ILE A 209 -7.36 -14.97 -6.30
N HIS A 210 -7.89 -16.01 -5.66
CA HIS A 210 -8.64 -15.93 -4.42
C HIS A 210 -7.83 -16.49 -3.25
N LEU A 211 -7.66 -15.68 -2.20
CA LEU A 211 -6.98 -16.10 -0.97
C LEU A 211 -7.81 -17.13 -0.22
N THR A 212 -7.28 -18.33 -0.08
CA THR A 212 -7.86 -19.39 0.76
C THR A 212 -7.00 -19.53 2.00
N ILE A 213 -7.47 -19.00 3.13
CA ILE A 213 -6.74 -19.04 4.40
C ILE A 213 -7.53 -19.75 5.48
N SER A 214 -6.82 -20.46 6.35
CA SER A 214 -7.37 -21.13 7.53
C SER A 214 -7.13 -20.32 8.81
N GLU A 215 -6.08 -19.52 8.83
CA GLU A 215 -5.68 -18.70 9.98
C GLU A 215 -5.34 -17.27 9.54
N ALA A 216 -5.55 -16.29 10.43
CA ALA A 216 -5.29 -14.89 10.13
C ALA A 216 -3.80 -14.62 9.89
N ASP A 217 -2.90 -15.44 10.44
CA ASP A 217 -1.46 -15.31 10.26
C ASP A 217 -0.99 -15.57 8.82
N GLU A 218 -1.83 -16.22 8.00
CA GLU A 218 -1.57 -16.48 6.58
C GLU A 218 -1.83 -15.23 5.69
N LEU A 219 -2.35 -14.13 6.26
CA LEU A 219 -2.66 -12.88 5.54
C LEU A 219 -1.42 -12.08 5.15
N LEU A 220 -0.72 -12.53 4.11
CA LEU A 220 0.50 -11.86 3.67
C LEU A 220 0.27 -11.07 2.38
N ILE A 221 0.24 -11.75 1.24
CA ILE A 221 0.29 -11.15 -0.09
C ILE A 221 -0.87 -11.68 -0.93
N ASP A 222 -1.53 -10.81 -1.69
CA ASP A 222 -2.57 -11.20 -2.65
C ASP A 222 -2.03 -11.30 -4.09
N HIS A 223 -2.85 -11.87 -4.97
CA HIS A 223 -2.51 -12.04 -6.38
C HIS A 223 -2.15 -10.73 -7.08
N ASN A 224 -2.85 -9.65 -6.74
CA ASN A 224 -2.66 -8.35 -7.38
C ASN A 224 -1.32 -7.73 -7.02
N PHE A 225 -0.90 -7.85 -5.75
CA PHE A 225 0.45 -7.47 -5.38
C PHE A 225 1.50 -8.36 -6.07
N ALA A 226 1.24 -9.66 -6.24
CA ALA A 226 2.19 -10.51 -6.97
C ALA A 226 2.41 -10.01 -8.41
N GLN A 227 1.36 -9.57 -9.10
CA GLN A 227 1.48 -8.93 -10.43
C GLN A 227 2.20 -7.57 -10.35
N LEU A 228 1.85 -6.73 -9.37
CA LEU A 228 2.50 -5.43 -9.15
C LEU A 228 4.00 -5.59 -8.90
N PHE A 229 4.40 -6.60 -8.13
CA PHE A 229 5.78 -6.88 -7.79
C PHE A 229 6.62 -7.25 -9.02
N ILE A 230 6.07 -8.00 -9.98
CA ILE A 230 6.78 -8.33 -11.24
C ILE A 230 7.21 -7.05 -11.95
N TYR A 231 6.24 -6.17 -12.21
CA TYR A 231 6.50 -4.89 -12.89
C TYR A 231 7.44 -3.99 -12.08
N SER A 232 7.17 -3.85 -10.78
CA SER A 232 7.93 -2.98 -9.91
C SER A 232 9.38 -3.45 -9.76
N LYS A 233 9.61 -4.76 -9.64
CA LYS A 233 10.95 -5.34 -9.53
C LYS A 233 11.81 -5.00 -10.74
N GLU A 234 11.28 -5.16 -11.96
CA GLU A 234 12.02 -4.84 -13.19
C GLU A 234 12.43 -3.37 -13.22
N LEU A 235 11.49 -2.49 -12.87
CA LEU A 235 11.68 -1.05 -12.80
C LEU A 235 12.76 -0.61 -11.81
N VAL A 236 12.76 -1.23 -10.63
CA VAL A 236 13.75 -0.97 -9.58
C VAL A 236 15.13 -1.41 -10.04
N MET A 237 15.23 -2.61 -10.63
CA MET A 237 16.49 -3.13 -11.14
C MET A 237 17.07 -2.24 -12.24
N SER A 238 16.25 -1.78 -13.20
CA SER A 238 16.72 -0.89 -14.27
C SER A 238 17.18 0.47 -13.74
N THR A 239 16.47 1.03 -12.76
CA THR A 239 16.74 2.38 -12.23
C THR A 239 18.01 2.43 -11.36
N LEU A 240 18.26 1.38 -10.57
CA LEU A 240 19.39 1.31 -9.66
C LEU A 240 20.68 0.76 -10.27
N THR A 241 20.62 0.18 -11.47
CA THR A 241 21.81 -0.32 -12.15
C THR A 241 22.85 0.82 -12.25
N PRO A 242 24.11 0.61 -11.82
CA PRO A 242 25.17 1.60 -11.97
C PRO A 242 25.50 1.86 -13.45
N ASP A 243 25.77 3.11 -13.80
CA ASP A 243 26.18 3.48 -15.17
C ASP A 243 27.53 2.80 -15.49
N GLY A 244 27.49 1.71 -16.24
CA GLY A 244 28.64 0.86 -16.56
C GLY A 244 28.29 -0.61 -16.82
N GLU A 245 27.16 -1.10 -16.30
CA GLU A 245 26.61 -2.43 -16.63
C GLU A 245 25.52 -2.31 -17.70
N ILE A 246 25.93 -1.97 -18.93
CA ILE A 246 25.03 -2.11 -20.08
C ILE A 246 24.90 -3.62 -20.34
N LYS A 247 23.74 -4.20 -20.02
CA LYS A 247 23.38 -5.54 -20.49
C LYS A 247 23.27 -5.49 -22.02
N HIS A 248 24.23 -6.13 -22.68
CA HIS A 248 24.05 -6.61 -24.05
C HIS A 248 23.00 -7.71 -24.12
#